data_AF-A0A3D5PIE4-F1
#
_entry.id   AF-A0A3D5PIE4-F1
#
_cell.length_a   1.000
_cell.length_b   1.000
_cell.length_c   1.000
_cell.angle_alpha   90.00
_cell.angle_beta   90.00
_cell.angle_gamma   90.00
#
_symmetry.space_group_name_H-M   'P 1'
#
loop_
_entity.id
_entity.type
_entity.pdbx_description
1 polymer ?
#
loop_
_entity_poly.entity_id
_entity_poly.type
_entity_poly.pdbx_seq_one_letter_code
_entity_poly.pdbx_strand_id
1 'polypeptide(L)' 'SVAGGGDTVAALNQAGAAEKFTYISTAGGAFLEWMEGKTLPGVAALSS' A
#
# COMPACT_ATOMS: atom_id res chain seq x y z
N SER A 1 -1.38 -5.09 -11.18
CA SER A 1 -0.30 -5.42 -10.24
C SER A 1 -0.35 -4.47 -9.05
N VAL A 2 -0.18 -4.98 -7.83
CA VAL A 2 -0.15 -4.20 -6.59
C VAL A 2 1.30 -4.06 -6.15
N ALA A 3 1.75 -2.83 -5.92
CA ALA A 3 3.05 -2.53 -5.31
C ALA A 3 2.82 -1.72 -4.03
N GLY A 4 3.55 -2.06 -2.98
CA GLY A 4 3.29 -1.57 -1.62
C GLY A 4 4.54 -1.12 -0.88
N GLY A 5 4.46 0.01 -0.18
CA GLY A 5 5.49 0.54 0.72
C GLY A 5 6.31 1.69 0.13
N GLY A 6 6.65 2.68 0.97
CA GLY A 6 7.32 3.92 0.54
C GLY A 6 8.58 3.69 -0.32
N ASP A 7 9.41 2.71 0.04
CA ASP A 7 10.62 2.37 -0.70
C ASP A 7 10.31 1.75 -2.08
N THR A 8 9.29 0.89 -2.16
CA THR A 8 8.81 0.30 -3.41
C THR A 8 8.27 1.38 -4.35
N VAL A 9 7.53 2.36 -3.81
CA VAL A 9 7.02 3.50 -4.59
C VAL A 9 8.16 4.37 -5.11
N ALA A 10 9.17 4.65 -4.28
CA ALA A 10 10.35 5.42 -4.68
C ALA A 10 11.14 4.71 -5.79
N ALA A 11 11.36 3.40 -5.66
CA ALA A 11 12.04 2.60 -6.68
C ALA A 11 11.26 2.52 -8.00
N LEU A 12 9.93 2.37 -7.95
CA LEU A 12 9.08 2.35 -9.15
C LEU A 12 9.04 3.69 -9.89
N ASN A 13 9.06 4.80 -9.16
CA ASN A 13 9.17 6.15 -9.73
C ASN A 13 10.54 6.36 -10.40
N GLN A 14 11.64 5.96 -9.75
CA GLN A 14 12.97 6.04 -10.36
C GLN A 14 13.13 5.14 -11.60
N ALA A 15 12.46 3.98 -11.60
CA ALA A 15 12.50 3.03 -12.71
C ALA A 15 11.55 3.39 -13.87
N GLY A 16 10.75 4.47 -13.78
CA GLY A 16 9.75 4.83 -14.79
C GLY A 16 8.66 3.77 -14.98
N ALA A 17 8.49 2.87 -14.01
CA ALA A 17 7.61 1.71 -14.09
C ALA A 17 6.31 1.92 -13.30
N ALA A 18 6.16 3.05 -12.61
CA ALA A 18 4.97 3.40 -11.82
C ALA A 18 3.68 3.32 -12.66
N GLU A 19 3.72 3.72 -13.93
CA GLU A 19 2.59 3.71 -14.85
C GLU A 19 2.09 2.30 -15.21
N LYS A 20 2.87 1.25 -14.91
CA LYS A 20 2.48 -0.15 -15.13
C LYS A 20 1.70 -0.75 -13.96
N PHE A 21 1.48 -0.01 -12.87
CA PHE A 21 0.78 -0.48 -11.67
C PHE A 21 -0.57 0.23 -11.53
N THR A 22 -1.65 -0.55 -11.54
CA THR A 22 -3.04 -0.08 -11.44
C THR A 22 -3.42 0.41 -10.03
N TYR A 23 -2.64 0.03 -9.01
CA TYR A 23 -2.83 0.47 -7.62
C TYR A 23 -1.48 0.47 -6.90
N ILE A 24 -1.09 1.64 -6.40
CA ILE A 24 0.15 1.85 -5.65
C ILE A 24 -0.25 2.22 -4.22
N SER A 25 -0.02 1.31 -3.27
CA SER A 25 -0.26 1.56 -1.85
C SER A 25 1.02 2.09 -1.19
N THR A 26 0.97 3.28 -0.60
CA THR A 26 2.06 3.76 0.27
C THR A 26 2.09 2.99 1.60
N ALA A 27 0.95 2.45 2.01
CA ALA A 27 0.78 1.62 3.18
C ALA A 27 1.18 0.17 2.85
N GLY A 28 2.47 -0.11 2.71
CA GLY A 28 2.97 -1.45 2.32
C GLY A 28 2.43 -2.58 3.22
N GLY A 29 2.98 -2.70 4.43
CA GLY A 29 2.61 -3.78 5.36
C GLY A 29 1.18 -3.70 5.89
N ALA A 30 0.69 -2.49 6.20
CA ALA A 30 -0.67 -2.31 6.70
C ALA A 30 -1.75 -2.70 5.68
N PHE A 31 -1.52 -2.48 4.38
CA PHE A 31 -2.45 -2.94 3.35
C PHE A 31 -2.49 -4.46 3.25
N LEU A 32 -1.33 -5.14 3.39
CA LEU A 32 -1.27 -6.60 3.41
C LEU A 32 -1.95 -7.19 4.65
N GLU A 33 -1.74 -6.62 5.83
CA GLU A 33 -2.43 -7.03 7.05
C GLU A 33 -3.96 -6.90 6.93
N TRP A 34 -4.43 -5.84 6.28
CA TRP A 34 -5.85 -5.68 5.99
C TRP A 34 -6.39 -6.71 4.99
N MET A 35 -5.63 -7.04 3.93
CA MET A 35 -5.98 -8.12 3.00
C MET A 35 -6.00 -9.51 3.66
N GLU A 36 -5.20 -9.71 4.70
CA GLU A 36 -5.24 -10.90 5.57
C GLU A 36 -6.46 -10.94 6.49
N GLY A 37 -7.34 -9.93 6.44
CA GLY A 37 -8.55 -9.84 7.24
C GLY A 37 -8.34 -9.28 8.64
N LYS A 38 -7.16 -8.71 8.94
CA LYS A 38 -6.89 -8.10 10.24
C LYS A 38 -7.53 -6.72 10.30
N THR A 39 -8.08 -6.38 11.46
CA THR A 39 -8.57 -5.04 11.75
C THR A 39 -7.40 -4.08 11.85
N LEU A 40 -7.37 -3.06 10.98
CA LEU A 40 -6.38 -1.99 11.08
C LEU A 40 -6.78 -1.02 12.20
N PRO A 41 -5.93 -0.82 13.24
CA PRO A 41 -6.28 0.01 14.38
C PRO A 41 -6.54 1.48 13.99
N GLY A 42 -5.82 2.00 12.99
CA GLY A 42 -6.04 3.35 12.47
C GLY A 42 -7.38 3.54 11.74
N VAL A 43 -7.90 2.48 11.11
CA VAL A 43 -9.23 2.50 10.46
C VAL A 43 -10.33 2.32 11.50
N ALA A 44 -10.13 1.43 12.47
CA ALA A 44 -11.07 1.21 13.57
C ALA A 44 -11.30 2.49 14.41
N ALA A 45 -10.25 3.31 14.57
CA ALA A 45 -10.34 4.59 15.27
C ALA A 45 -11.19 5.65 14.55
N LEU A 46 -11.47 5.47 13.24
CA LEU A 46 -12.27 6.40 12.43
C LEU A 46 -13.75 6.01 12.34
N SER A 47 -14.14 4.83 12.83
CA SER A 47 -15.52 4.32 12.78
C SER A 47 -16.43 4.86 13.90
N SER A 48 -16.10 6.03 14.47
CA SER A 48 -16.85 6.70 15.55
C SER A 48 -18.05 7.50 15.04
#